data_AF-A0A2T4JLE8-F1
#
_entry.id   AF-A0A2T4JLE8-F1
#
_cell.length_a   1.000
_cell.length_b   1.000
_cell.length_c   1.000
_cell.angle_alpha   90.00
_cell.angle_beta   90.00
_cell.angle_gamma   90.00
#
_symmetry.space_group_name_H-M   'P 1'
#
loop_
_entity.id
_entity.type
_entity.pdbx_description
1 polymer ?
#
loop_
_entity_poly.entity_id
_entity_poly.type
_entity_poly.pdbx_seq_one_letter_code
_entity_poly.pdbx_strand_id
1 'polypeptide(L)'
;MAVTSRKDEIEVIAGQLVAQSIMTQIVMGHLAMVSEDRGAGIRHAVETGISTMQMNPNMTTLEKFGAVKTLEDALDMIDQIRSAS
;
A
#
# COMPACT_ATOMS: atom_id res chain seq x y z
N MET A 1 26.34 -15.53 -19.55
CA MET A 1 25.47 -15.09 -18.44
C MET A 1 25.84 -13.66 -18.11
N ALA A 2 24.95 -12.70 -18.35
CA ALA A 2 25.20 -11.31 -17.99
C ALA A 2 25.17 -11.18 -16.46
N VAL A 3 26.23 -10.62 -15.89
CA VAL A 3 26.24 -10.21 -14.49
C VAL A 3 25.36 -8.96 -14.41
N THR A 4 24.14 -9.09 -13.90
CA THR A 4 23.27 -7.95 -13.59
C THR A 4 24.01 -7.03 -12.62
N SER A 5 24.07 -5.74 -12.95
CA SER A 5 24.62 -4.74 -12.04
C SER A 5 23.73 -4.64 -10.80
N ARG A 6 24.31 -4.33 -9.63
CA ARG A 6 23.53 -4.01 -8.42
C ARG A 6 22.45 -2.95 -8.69
N LYS A 7 22.72 -2.04 -9.63
CA LYS A 7 21.74 -1.03 -10.08
C LYS A 7 20.54 -1.68 -10.76
N ASP A 8 20.77 -2.63 -11.66
CA ASP A 8 19.72 -3.35 -12.39
C ASP A 8 18.86 -4.17 -11.42
N GLU A 9 19.48 -4.80 -10.40
CA GLU A 9 18.76 -5.53 -9.35
C GLU A 9 17.85 -4.61 -8.53
N ILE A 10 18.33 -3.41 -8.17
CA ILE A 10 17.53 -2.40 -7.46
C ILE A 10 16.36 -1.92 -8.33
N GLU A 11 16.56 -1.70 -9.62
CA GLU A 11 15.49 -1.29 -10.55
C GLU A 11 14.41 -2.39 -10.67
N VAL A 12 14.81 -3.66 -10.75
CA VAL A 12 13.85 -4.79 -10.75
C VAL A 12 13.08 -4.87 -9.44
N ILE A 13 13.76 -4.77 -8.30
CA ILE A 13 13.11 -4.79 -6.97
C ILE A 13 12.14 -3.62 -6.82
N ALA A 14 12.53 -2.42 -7.23
CA ALA A 14 11.67 -1.24 -7.20
C ALA A 14 10.41 -1.45 -8.07
N GLY A 15 10.56 -2.01 -9.28
CA GLY A 15 9.44 -2.37 -10.14
C GLY A 15 8.50 -3.40 -9.51
N GLN A 16 9.05 -4.44 -8.87
CA GLN A 16 8.28 -5.46 -8.17
C GLN A 16 7.51 -4.88 -6.97
N LEU A 17 8.12 -3.98 -6.20
CA LEU A 17 7.46 -3.30 -5.08
C LEU A 17 6.31 -2.41 -5.55
N VAL A 18 6.49 -1.67 -6.65
CA VAL A 18 5.40 -0.87 -7.25
C VAL A 18 4.25 -1.78 -7.71
N ALA A 19 4.57 -2.89 -8.38
CA ALA A 19 3.55 -3.84 -8.81
C ALA A 19 2.78 -4.46 -7.63
N GLN A 20 3.48 -4.81 -6.55
CA GLN A 20 2.84 -5.30 -5.32
C GLN A 20 1.93 -4.24 -4.69
N SER A 21 2.38 -2.99 -4.60
CA SER A 21 1.57 -1.87 -4.10
C SER A 21 0.26 -1.72 -4.91
N ILE A 22 0.37 -1.70 -6.24
CA ILE A 22 -0.80 -1.60 -7.14
C ILE A 22 -1.76 -2.79 -6.94
N MET A 23 -1.24 -4.02 -6.86
CA MET A 23 -2.09 -5.20 -6.62
C MET A 23 -2.81 -5.12 -5.28
N THR A 24 -2.14 -4.69 -4.22
CA THR A 24 -2.73 -4.49 -2.90
C THR A 24 -3.85 -3.44 -2.94
N GLN A 25 -3.65 -2.33 -3.65
CA GLN A 25 -4.69 -1.30 -3.85
C GLN A 25 -5.91 -1.83 -4.62
N ILE A 26 -5.69 -2.60 -5.69
CA ILE A 26 -6.78 -3.23 -6.47
C ILE A 26 -7.60 -4.17 -5.59
N VAL A 27 -6.95 -5.04 -4.81
CA VAL A 27 -7.63 -5.98 -3.91
C VAL A 27 -8.44 -5.24 -2.85
N MET A 28 -7.86 -4.20 -2.23
CA MET A 28 -8.59 -3.37 -1.26
C MET A 28 -9.78 -2.65 -1.88
N GLY A 29 -9.61 -2.10 -3.09
CA GLY A 29 -10.70 -1.47 -3.81
C GLY A 29 -11.84 -2.43 -4.13
N HIS A 30 -11.52 -3.63 -4.61
CA HIS A 30 -12.53 -4.67 -4.84
C HIS A 30 -13.26 -5.05 -3.55
N LEU A 31 -12.52 -5.26 -2.45
CA LEU A 31 -13.10 -5.56 -1.14
C LEU A 31 -14.04 -4.44 -0.67
N ALA A 32 -13.65 -3.17 -0.84
CA ALA A 32 -14.49 -2.02 -0.50
C ALA A 32 -15.80 -1.97 -1.33
N MET A 33 -15.75 -2.35 -2.61
CA MET A 33 -16.94 -2.41 -3.46
C MET A 33 -17.91 -3.53 -3.06
N VAL A 34 -17.40 -4.68 -2.63
CA VAL A 34 -18.24 -5.87 -2.31
C VAL A 34 -18.66 -5.93 -0.84
N SER A 35 -18.01 -5.17 0.03
CA SER A 35 -18.36 -5.11 1.46
C SER A 35 -19.70 -4.41 1.70
N GLU A 36 -20.47 -4.91 2.68
CA GLU A 36 -21.76 -4.34 3.06
C GLU A 36 -21.63 -2.90 3.61
N ASP A 37 -20.49 -2.58 4.23
CA ASP A 37 -20.20 -1.28 4.83
C ASP A 37 -19.54 -0.28 3.86
N ARG A 38 -19.50 -0.62 2.56
CA ARG A 38 -18.86 0.18 1.49
C ARG A 38 -17.41 0.54 1.81
N GLY A 39 -16.68 -0.39 2.41
CA GLY A 39 -15.24 -0.28 2.68
C GLY A 39 -14.88 0.50 3.94
N ALA A 40 -15.84 0.85 4.79
CA ALA A 40 -15.58 1.61 6.02
C ALA A 40 -14.63 0.86 6.99
N GLY A 41 -14.85 -0.43 7.20
CA GLY A 41 -14.02 -1.28 8.06
C GLY A 41 -12.62 -1.48 7.50
N ILE A 42 -12.49 -1.61 6.17
CA ILE A 42 -11.18 -1.70 5.49
C ILE A 42 -10.41 -0.39 5.67
N ARG A 43 -11.07 0.75 5.42
CA ARG A 43 -10.50 2.08 5.62
C ARG A 43 -9.98 2.25 7.06
N HIS A 44 -10.80 1.89 8.06
CA HIS A 44 -10.42 1.98 9.47
C HIS A 44 -9.22 1.08 9.83
N ALA A 45 -9.17 -0.14 9.29
CA ALA A 45 -8.05 -1.04 9.49
C ALA A 45 -6.75 -0.47 8.90
N VAL A 46 -6.82 0.16 7.71
CA VAL A 46 -5.67 0.80 7.07
C VAL A 46 -5.18 2.01 7.88
N GLU A 47 -6.08 2.88 8.36
CA GLU A 47 -5.71 4.01 9.24
C GLU A 47 -5.03 3.54 10.53
N THR A 48 -5.55 2.47 11.13
CA THR A 48 -4.95 1.84 12.32
C THR A 48 -3.56 1.28 12.01
N GLY A 49 -3.39 0.66 10.85
CA GLY A 49 -2.11 0.17 10.35
C GLY A 49 -1.07 1.29 10.19
N ILE A 50 -1.46 2.41 9.58
CA ILE A 50 -0.60 3.61 9.44
C ILE A 50 -0.14 4.09 10.81
N SER A 51 -1.07 4.28 11.75
CA SER A 51 -0.74 4.73 13.11
C SER A 51 0.22 3.78 13.81
N THR A 52 -0.01 2.46 13.66
CA THR A 52 0.84 1.41 14.24
C THR A 52 2.26 1.47 13.67
N MET A 53 2.41 1.62 12.34
CA MET A 53 3.72 1.73 11.69
C MET A 53 4.46 3.01 12.10
N GLN A 54 3.76 4.14 12.18
CA GLN A 54 4.35 5.41 12.62
C GLN A 54 4.92 5.32 14.04
N MET A 55 4.20 4.66 14.94
CA MET A 55 4.61 4.47 16.34
C MET A 55 5.62 3.32 16.54
N ASN A 56 5.87 2.48 15.55
CA ASN A 56 6.74 1.31 15.71
C ASN A 56 8.21 1.74 15.94
N PRO A 57 8.82 1.47 17.11
CA PRO A 57 10.21 1.84 17.37
C PRO A 57 11.23 0.95 16.62
N ASN A 58 10.79 -0.20 16.10
CA ASN A 58 11.64 -1.15 15.39
C ASN A 58 11.73 -0.89 13.87
N MET A 59 11.02 0.12 13.36
CA MET A 59 11.09 0.53 11.96
C MET A 59 11.93 1.79 11.81
N THR A 60 12.82 1.80 10.82
CA THR A 60 13.57 2.99 10.41
C THR A 60 12.64 4.02 9.78
N THR A 61 13.09 5.28 9.71
CA THR A 61 12.33 6.35 9.05
C THR A 61 12.00 6.05 7.59
N LEU A 62 12.92 5.43 6.85
CA LEU A 62 12.70 5.09 5.44
C LEU A 62 11.71 3.94 5.27
N GLU A 63 11.76 2.93 6.12
CA GLU A 63 10.77 1.84 6.13
C GLU A 63 9.37 2.37 6.46
N LYS A 64 9.27 3.25 7.46
CA LYS A 64 8.00 3.93 7.78
C LYS A 64 7.47 4.72 6.60
N PHE A 65 8.32 5.50 5.94
CA PHE A 65 7.93 6.31 4.78
C PHE A 65 7.34 5.45 3.67
N GLY A 66 8.04 4.38 3.25
CA GLY A 66 7.56 3.52 2.16
C GLY A 66 6.27 2.77 2.53
N ALA A 67 6.17 2.27 3.76
CA ALA A 67 5.00 1.52 4.20
C ALA A 67 3.77 2.43 4.39
N VAL A 68 3.94 3.59 5.03
CA VAL A 68 2.87 4.58 5.20
C VAL A 68 2.37 5.07 3.85
N LYS A 69 3.28 5.41 2.92
CA LYS A 69 2.87 5.90 1.59
C LYS A 69 2.03 4.86 0.82
N THR A 70 2.43 3.58 0.89
CA THR A 70 1.67 2.48 0.29
C THR A 70 0.25 2.38 0.85
N LEU A 71 0.08 2.56 2.16
CA LEU A 71 -1.22 2.52 2.81
C LEU A 71 -2.05 3.78 2.55
N GLU A 72 -1.43 4.96 2.49
CA GLU A 72 -2.08 6.21 2.10
C GLU A 72 -2.64 6.14 0.67
N ASP A 73 -1.86 5.63 -0.28
CA ASP A 73 -2.33 5.47 -1.66
C ASP A 73 -3.51 4.48 -1.75
N ALA A 74 -3.56 3.49 -0.86
CA ALA A 74 -4.71 2.59 -0.76
C ALA A 74 -5.95 3.25 -0.15
N LEU A 75 -5.79 4.15 0.83
CA LEU A 75 -6.89 4.97 1.35
C LEU A 75 -7.46 5.85 0.25
N ASP A 76 -6.60 6.52 -0.53
CA ASP A 76 -7.01 7.34 -1.66
C ASP A 76 -7.83 6.53 -2.68
N MET A 77 -7.40 5.30 -2.98
CA MET A 77 -8.16 4.40 -3.87
C MET A 77 -9.54 4.04 -3.30
N ILE A 78 -9.62 3.70 -2.01
CA ILE A 78 -10.88 3.37 -1.33
C ILE A 78 -11.82 4.57 -1.37
N ASP A 79 -11.33 5.77 -1.07
CA ASP A 79 -12.13 6.99 -1.05
C ASP A 79 -12.58 7.39 -2.48
N GLN A 80 -11.74 7.19 -3.51
CA GLN A 80 -12.14 7.37 -4.91
C GLN A 80 -13.30 6.45 -5.28
N ILE A 81 -13.22 5.15 -4.97
CA ILE A 81 -14.29 4.19 -5.26
C ILE A 81 -15.60 4.60 -4.57
N ARG A 82 -15.52 4.99 -3.30
CA ARG A 82 -16.69 5.44 -2.52
C ARG A 82 -17.32 6.71 -3.10
N SER A 83 -16.49 7.63 -3.60
CA SER A 83 -16.98 8.87 -4.24
C SER A 83 -17.61 8.65 -5.62
N ALA A 84 -17.26 7.54 -6.30
CA ALA A 84 -17.78 7.18 -7.61
C ALA A 84 -19.07 6.32 -7.57
N SER A 85 -19.52 5.92 -6.38
CA SER A 85 -20.66 5.01 -6.11
C SER A 85 -21.85 5.73 -5.48
#